data_AF-A0A0M3HRH9-F1
#
_entry.id   AF-A0A0M3HRH9-F1
#
_cell.length_a   1.000
_cell.length_b   1.000
_cell.length_c   1.000
_cell.angle_alpha   90.00
_cell.angle_beta   90.00
_cell.angle_gamma   90.00
#
_symmetry.space_group_name_H-M   'P 1'
#
loop_
_entity.id
_entity.type
_entity.pdbx_description
1 polymer ?
#
loop_
_entity_poly.entity_id
_entity_poly.type
_entity_poly.pdbx_seq_one_letter_code
_entity_poly.pdbx_strand_id
1 'polypeptide(L)' 'MIETMNMKIDESNLNDAAKDAAHKIQAVFSDMDITVGENAQKLSNIMNSLSSEDQSQLNEFLVSIMKPIIDLMQRQVTL' A
#
# COMPACT_ATOMS: atom_id res chain seq x y z
N MET A 1 -10.31 -4.09 7.41
CA MET A 1 -8.95 -3.91 6.82
C MET A 1 -8.87 -2.62 6.01
N ILE A 2 -9.80 -2.38 5.08
CA ILE A 2 -9.85 -1.17 4.25
C ILE A 2 -9.90 0.13 5.07
N GLU A 3 -10.83 0.25 6.02
CA GLU A 3 -10.96 1.45 6.86
C GLU A 3 -9.72 1.71 7.73
N THR A 4 -9.10 0.64 8.25
CA THR A 4 -7.86 0.71 9.04
C THR A 4 -6.69 1.21 8.20
N MET A 5 -6.65 0.89 6.90
CA MET A 5 -5.61 1.38 6.00
C MET A 5 -5.79 2.87 5.72
N ASN A 6 -7.03 3.33 5.44
CA ASN A 6 -7.30 4.74 5.19
C ASN A 6 -6.97 5.62 6.41
N MET A 7 -7.37 5.21 7.62
CA MET A 7 -6.99 5.95 8.84
C MET A 7 -5.46 6.04 9.00
N LYS A 8 -4.72 4.96 8.73
CA LYS A 8 -3.25 4.98 8.80
C LYS A 8 -2.61 5.86 7.73
N ILE A 9 -3.23 5.98 6.55
CA ILE A 9 -2.76 6.89 5.49
C ILE A 9 -2.96 8.34 5.95
N ASP A 10 -4.14 8.66 6.47
CA ASP A 10 -4.49 10.01 6.93
C ASP A 10 -3.59 10.48 8.08
N GLU A 11 -3.34 9.60 9.05
CA GLU A 11 -2.47 9.84 10.21
C GLU A 11 -0.97 9.80 9.89
N SER A 12 -0.58 9.39 8.68
CA SER A 12 0.83 9.28 8.30
C SER A 12 1.48 10.66 8.10
N ASN A 13 2.81 10.67 8.22
CA ASN A 13 3.65 11.83 7.87
C ASN A 13 4.00 11.87 6.37
N LEU A 14 3.30 11.10 5.52
CA LEU A 14 3.45 11.17 4.08
C LEU A 14 3.10 12.58 3.59
N ASN A 15 3.77 13.03 2.53
CA ASN A 15 3.32 14.22 1.83
C ASN A 15 2.03 13.95 1.04
N ASP A 16 1.41 15.00 0.53
CA ASP A 16 0.11 14.93 -0.14
C ASP A 16 0.12 13.99 -1.35
N ALA A 17 1.20 13.97 -2.13
CA ALA A 17 1.34 13.11 -3.30
C ALA A 17 1.41 11.62 -2.90
N ALA A 18 2.18 11.30 -1.87
CA ALA A 18 2.29 9.95 -1.35
C ALA A 18 1.00 9.48 -0.65
N LYS A 19 0.27 10.37 0.04
CA LYS A 19 -1.06 10.06 0.60
C LYS A 19 -2.08 9.74 -0.49
N ASP A 20 -2.16 10.59 -1.52
CA ASP A 20 -3.05 10.36 -2.66
C ASP A 20 -2.75 9.02 -3.36
N ALA A 21 -1.47 8.73 -3.59
CA ALA A 21 -1.06 7.44 -4.13
C ALA A 21 -1.40 6.25 -3.20
N ALA A 22 -1.25 6.39 -1.88
CA ALA A 22 -1.62 5.35 -0.93
C ALA A 22 -3.13 5.05 -0.96
N HIS A 23 -3.99 6.07 -1.07
CA HIS A 23 -5.43 5.88 -1.25
C HIS A 23 -5.76 5.19 -2.57
N LYS A 24 -5.09 5.56 -3.66
CA LYS A 24 -5.26 4.87 -4.96
C LYS A 24 -4.87 3.40 -4.88
N ILE A 25 -3.76 3.09 -4.22
CA ILE A 25 -3.31 1.71 -3.98
C ILE A 25 -4.33 0.94 -3.14
N GLN A 26 -4.87 1.55 -2.07
CA GLN A 26 -5.92 0.95 -1.26
C GLN A 26 -7.18 0.65 -2.09
N ALA A 27 -7.61 1.58 -2.94
CA ALA A 27 -8.75 1.38 -3.82
C ALA A 27 -8.52 0.22 -4.80
N VAL A 28 -7.31 0.11 -5.36
CA VAL A 28 -6.90 -1.02 -6.21
C VAL A 28 -6.97 -2.34 -5.45
N PHE A 29 -6.47 -2.41 -4.22
CA PHE A 29 -6.58 -3.63 -3.39
C PHE A 29 -8.01 -3.97 -2.94
N SER A 30 -8.92 -3.01 -2.98
CA SER A 30 -10.32 -3.20 -2.57
C SER A 30 -11.22 -3.62 -3.72
N ASP A 31 -10.74 -3.46 -4.96
CA ASP A 31 -11.40 -3.89 -6.18
C ASP A 31 -11.23 -5.41 -6.31
N MET A 32 -12.27 -6.15 -5.90
CA MET A 32 -12.27 -7.63 -5.96
C MET A 32 -12.55 -8.15 -7.39
N ASP A 33 -12.96 -7.29 -8.31
CA ASP A 33 -13.36 -7.65 -9.67
C ASP A 33 -12.20 -7.59 -10.68
N ILE A 34 -11.02 -7.10 -10.27
CA ILE A 34 -9.84 -7.01 -11.14
C ILE A 34 -8.90 -8.20 -10.99
N THR A 35 -8.32 -8.59 -12.11
CA THR A 35 -7.33 -9.67 -12.14
C THR A 35 -6.00 -9.24 -11.51
N VAL A 36 -5.18 -10.21 -11.11
CA VAL A 36 -3.83 -9.96 -10.55
C VAL A 36 -2.95 -9.15 -11.51
N GLY A 37 -3.07 -9.40 -12.83
CA GLY A 37 -2.32 -8.65 -13.85
C GLY A 37 -2.76 -7.18 -13.96
N GLU A 38 -4.06 -6.92 -13.90
CA GLU A 38 -4.60 -5.55 -13.90
C GLU A 38 -4.23 -4.81 -12.61
N ASN A 39 -4.24 -5.50 -11.47
CA ASN A 39 -3.73 -4.99 -10.20
C ASN A 39 -2.29 -4.52 -10.33
N ALA A 40 -1.39 -5.37 -10.85
CA ALA A 40 0.03 -5.01 -11.01
C ALA A 40 0.22 -3.80 -11.93
N GLN A 41 -0.55 -3.71 -13.03
CA GLN A 41 -0.46 -2.57 -13.94
C GLN A 41 -0.95 -1.28 -13.29
N LYS A 42 -2.09 -1.30 -12.59
CA LYS A 42 -2.62 -0.13 -11.87
C LYS A 42 -1.63 0.34 -10.80
N LEU A 43 -1.07 -0.58 -10.01
CA LEU A 43 -0.05 -0.27 -9.00
C LEU A 43 1.21 0.34 -9.61
N SER A 44 1.73 -0.25 -10.69
CA SER A 44 2.90 0.29 -11.39
C SER A 44 2.66 1.70 -11.92
N ASN A 45 1.49 1.96 -12.49
CA ASN A 45 1.14 3.29 -12.98
C ASN A 45 1.08 4.32 -11.85
N ILE A 46 0.53 3.95 -10.68
CA ILE A 46 0.50 4.83 -9.51
C ILE A 46 1.92 5.14 -9.04
N MET A 47 2.78 4.11 -8.88
CA MET A 47 4.16 4.30 -8.42
C MET A 47 4.98 5.15 -9.41
N ASN A 48 4.84 4.91 -10.72
CA ASN A 48 5.58 5.65 -11.75
C ASN A 48 5.14 7.12 -11.87
N SER A 49 3.96 7.48 -11.36
CA SER A 49 3.48 8.88 -11.35
C SER A 49 4.11 9.73 -10.24
N LEU A 50 4.77 9.10 -9.28
CA LEU A 50 5.40 9.73 -8.13
C LEU A 50 6.86 10.07 -8.39
N SER A 51 7.37 11.10 -7.71
CA SER A 51 8.81 11.35 -7.67
C SER A 51 9.53 10.23 -6.93
N SER A 52 10.83 10.06 -7.15
CA SER A 52 11.62 9.02 -6.45
C SER A 52 11.57 9.16 -4.93
N GLU A 53 11.47 10.39 -4.40
CA GLU A 53 11.33 10.66 -2.97
C GLU A 53 9.98 10.18 -2.45
N ASP A 54 8.89 10.54 -3.14
CA ASP A 54 7.53 10.13 -2.78
C ASP A 54 7.35 8.60 -2.88
N GLN A 55 7.96 7.98 -3.89
CA GLN A 55 7.99 6.52 -4.02
C GLN A 55 8.68 5.86 -2.83
N SER A 56 9.80 6.41 -2.36
CA SER A 56 10.51 5.89 -1.19
C SER A 56 9.65 5.98 0.07
N GLN A 57 9.06 7.15 0.33
CA GLN A 57 8.20 7.36 1.49
C GLN A 57 6.97 6.43 1.47
N LEU A 58 6.32 6.31 0.32
CA LEU A 58 5.18 5.41 0.14
C LEU A 58 5.57 3.95 0.34
N ASN A 59 6.71 3.51 -0.20
CA ASN A 59 7.18 2.14 -0.03
C ASN A 59 7.48 1.80 1.44
N GLU A 60 8.15 2.69 2.16
CA GLU A 60 8.40 2.54 3.60
C GLU A 60 7.09 2.44 4.40
N PHE A 61 6.11 3.28 4.06
CA PHE A 61 4.80 3.24 4.67
C PHE A 61 4.07 1.92 4.42
N LEU A 62 4.03 1.45 3.17
CA LEU A 62 3.39 0.18 2.80
C LEU A 62 4.04 -1.00 3.50
N VAL A 63 5.38 -1.03 3.57
CA VAL A 63 6.13 -2.05 4.33
C VAL A 63 5.78 -1.99 5.81
N SER A 64 5.71 -0.80 6.42
CA SER A 64 5.33 -0.64 7.83
C SER A 64 3.94 -1.20 8.14
N ILE A 65 2.97 -0.99 7.24
CA ILE A 65 1.61 -1.55 7.38
C ILE A 65 1.59 -3.07 7.19
N MET A 66 2.35 -3.59 6.23
CA MET A 66 2.34 -5.01 5.89
C MET A 66 3.22 -5.86 6.80
N LYS A 67 4.24 -5.28 7.44
CA LYS A 67 5.20 -5.98 8.29
C LYS A 67 4.55 -6.79 9.42
N PRO A 68 3.58 -6.27 10.19
CA PRO A 68 2.88 -7.06 11.20
C PRO A 68 2.18 -8.30 10.62
N ILE A 69 1.64 -8.19 9.41
CA ILE A 69 0.97 -9.30 8.72
C ILE A 69 2.01 -10.34 8.29
N ILE A 70 3.14 -9.90 7.72
CA ILE A 70 4.25 -10.77 7.33
C ILE A 70 4.83 -11.51 8.55
N ASP A 71 5.08 -10.78 9.64
CA ASP A 71 5.63 -11.34 10.89
C ASP A 71 4.66 -12.37 11.52
N LEU A 72 3.35 -12.14 11.41
CA LEU A 72 2.32 -13.11 11.83
C LEU A 72 2.31 -14.38 10.97
N MET A 73 2.39 -14.24 9.64
CA MET A 73 2.45 -15.39 8.74
C MET A 73 3.70 -16.24 8.96
N GLN A 74 4.86 -15.60 9.19
CA GLN A 74 6.12 -16.31 9.46
C GLN A 74 6.07 -17.10 10.76
N ARG A 75 5.44 -16.56 11.82
CA ARG A 75 5.27 -17.28 13.10
C ARG A 75 4.32 -18.47 13.01
N GLN A 76 3.30 -18.43 12.15
CA GLN A 76 2.37 -19.56 12.01
C GLN A 76 2.95 -20.74 11.22
N VAL A 77 3.99 -20.53 10.41
CA VAL A 77 4.67 -21.61 9.67
C VAL A 77 5.62 -22.43 10.59
N THR A 78 5.91 -21.94 11.80
CA THR A 78 6.85 -22.58 12.75
C THR A 78 6.18 -23.36 13.88
N LEU A 79 4.85 -23.57 13.83
CA LEU A 79 4.08 -24.37 14.80
C LEU A 79 3.50 -25.64 14.17
#